data_AF-A0A1B6ITI0-F1
#
_entry.id   AF-A0A1B6ITI0-F1
#
_cell.length_a   1.000
_cell.length_b   1.000
_cell.length_c   1.000
_cell.angle_alpha   90.00
_cell.angle_beta   90.00
_cell.angle_gamma   90.00
#
_symmetry.space_group_name_H-M   'P 1'
#
loop_
_entity.id
_entity.type
_entity.pdbx_description
1 polymer ?
#
loop_
_entity_poly.entity_id
_entity_poly.type
_entity_poly.pdbx_seq_one_letter_code
_entity_poly.pdbx_strand_id
1 'polypeptide(L)'
;DEAYMLSLLADQEKERVRSQEMERRESEARQQRQVEEAERQRKEDLRRQKIELVNLVPTEPSPTDPEAVCVVFKMPNGSRLERRFLQTHTLEDVFHFVFCHPESPDEFEITTNFPKRTLDCKGALKSQTLSEWGLRKGEVLFVYDLES
;
A
#
# COMPACT_ATOMS: atom_id res chain seq x y z
N ASP A 1 23.49 3.27 64.79
CA ASP A 1 23.03 2.23 63.85
C ASP A 1 21.82 2.59 62.98
N GLU A 2 21.05 3.65 63.27
CA GLU A 2 19.94 4.08 62.39
C GLU A 2 20.39 4.74 61.07
N ALA A 3 21.44 5.56 61.11
CA ALA A 3 21.97 6.24 59.92
C ALA A 3 22.50 5.25 58.86
N TYR A 4 23.05 4.12 59.29
CA TYR A 4 23.52 3.05 58.41
C TYR A 4 22.35 2.36 57.69
N MET A 5 21.27 2.06 58.40
CA MET A 5 20.06 1.46 57.83
C MET A 5 19.36 2.40 56.83
N LEU A 6 19.30 3.70 57.14
CA LEU A 6 18.74 4.70 56.22
C LEU A 6 19.58 4.86 54.95
N SER A 7 20.90 4.83 55.05
CA SER A 7 21.80 4.85 53.89
C SER A 7 21.59 3.62 53.01
N LEU A 8 21.50 2.43 53.62
CA LEU A 8 21.31 1.17 52.89
C LEU A 8 19.99 1.16 52.10
N LEU A 9 18.89 1.64 52.71
CA LEU A 9 17.59 1.75 52.03
C LEU A 9 17.63 2.76 50.87
N ALA A 10 18.31 3.90 51.04
CA ALA A 10 18.45 4.90 49.99
C ALA A 10 19.26 4.37 48.79
N ASP A 11 20.33 3.61 49.04
CA ASP A 11 21.14 3.00 47.99
C ASP A 11 20.37 1.93 47.22
N GLN A 12 19.61 1.07 47.92
CA GLN A 12 18.74 0.06 47.30
C GLN A 12 17.64 0.68 46.42
N GLU A 13 16.99 1.74 46.90
CA GLU A 13 15.95 2.42 46.13
C GLU A 13 16.53 3.12 44.89
N LYS A 14 17.69 3.75 45.03
CA LYS A 14 18.40 4.39 43.91
C LYS A 14 18.80 3.35 42.85
N GLU A 15 19.26 2.18 43.26
CA GLU A 15 19.57 1.07 42.35
C GLU A 15 18.31 0.54 41.66
N ARG A 16 17.21 0.38 42.39
CA ARG A 16 15.91 -0.05 41.84
C ARG A 16 15.40 0.91 40.78
N VAL A 17 15.43 2.23 41.04
CA VAL A 17 15.00 3.26 40.08
C VAL A 17 15.88 3.24 38.84
N ARG A 18 17.21 3.14 39.00
CA ARG A 18 18.15 3.04 37.87
C ARG A 18 17.89 1.80 37.01
N SER A 19 17.65 0.64 37.64
CA SER A 19 17.36 -0.60 36.92
C SER A 19 16.06 -0.49 36.13
N GLN A 20 14.99 0.05 36.74
CA GLN A 20 13.70 0.23 36.06
C GLN A 20 13.78 1.22 34.90
N GLU A 21 14.53 2.31 35.06
CA GLU A 21 14.72 3.27 33.99
C GLU A 21 15.52 2.67 32.81
N MET A 22 16.56 1.87 33.11
CA MET A 22 17.33 1.15 32.09
C MET A 22 16.46 0.12 31.35
N GLU A 23 15.68 -0.68 32.07
CA GLU A 23 14.77 -1.67 31.46
C GLU A 23 13.70 -0.98 30.60
N ARG A 24 13.14 0.13 31.05
CA ARG A 24 12.16 0.90 30.27
C ARG A 24 12.79 1.44 28.98
N ARG A 25 13.98 2.04 29.07
CA ARG A 25 14.71 2.55 27.89
C ARG A 25 15.09 1.42 26.92
N GLU A 26 15.49 0.26 27.43
CA GLU A 26 15.82 -0.89 26.59
C GLU A 26 14.58 -1.45 25.88
N SER A 27 13.46 -1.54 26.59
CA SER A 27 12.17 -1.97 26.03
C SER A 27 11.66 -1.01 24.96
N GLU A 28 11.67 0.31 25.23
CA GLU A 28 11.30 1.35 24.25
C GLU A 28 12.21 1.29 23.02
N ALA A 29 13.54 1.17 23.20
CA ALA A 29 14.48 1.04 22.09
C ALA A 29 14.27 -0.25 21.30
N ARG A 30 13.89 -1.36 21.95
CA ARG A 30 13.57 -2.63 21.29
C ARG A 30 12.29 -2.51 20.46
N GLN A 31 11.24 -1.91 21.02
CA GLN A 31 9.98 -1.68 20.30
C GLN A 31 10.19 -0.78 19.09
N GLN A 32 10.93 0.32 19.25
CA GLN A 32 11.25 1.23 18.14
C GLN A 32 12.00 0.51 17.03
N ARG A 33 13.02 -0.29 17.36
CA ARG A 33 13.76 -1.10 16.38
C ARG A 33 12.87 -2.11 15.66
N GLN A 34 11.93 -2.74 16.36
CA GLN A 34 10.99 -3.69 15.76
C GLN A 34 10.03 -3.02 14.77
N VAL A 35 9.53 -1.82 15.11
CA VAL A 35 8.67 -1.04 14.22
C VAL A 35 9.44 -0.62 12.96
N GLU A 36 10.65 -0.08 13.12
CA GLU A 36 11.50 0.32 12.00
C GLU A 36 11.87 -0.86 11.08
N GLU A 37 12.14 -2.03 11.67
CA GLU A 37 12.41 -3.25 10.93
C GLU A 37 11.19 -3.76 10.17
N ALA A 38 10.02 -3.76 10.80
CA ALA A 38 8.77 -4.16 10.15
C ALA A 38 8.43 -3.23 8.97
N GLU A 39 8.58 -1.91 9.14
CA GLU A 39 8.36 -0.93 8.08
C GLU A 39 9.34 -1.10 6.91
N ARG A 40 10.62 -1.34 7.21
CA ARG A 40 11.64 -1.62 6.20
C ARG A 40 11.30 -2.90 5.43
N GLN A 41 10.95 -3.98 6.13
CA GLN A 41 10.61 -5.24 5.51
C GLN A 41 9.36 -5.10 4.61
N ARG A 42 8.32 -4.42 5.10
CA ARG A 42 7.11 -4.12 4.33
C ARG A 42 7.43 -3.40 3.02
N LYS A 43 8.27 -2.36 3.06
CA LYS A 43 8.69 -1.61 1.86
C LYS A 43 9.49 -2.46 0.89
N GLU A 44 10.39 -3.30 1.39
CA GLU A 44 11.17 -4.20 0.54
C GLU A 44 10.30 -5.25 -0.16
N ASP A 45 9.35 -5.84 0.57
CA ASP A 45 8.42 -6.83 0.03
C ASP A 45 7.50 -6.20 -1.03
N LEU A 46 7.00 -5.00 -0.76
CA LEU A 46 6.20 -4.27 -1.73
C LEU A 46 6.99 -3.92 -3.00
N ARG A 47 8.24 -3.47 -2.85
CA ARG A 47 9.12 -3.21 -3.99
C ARG A 47 9.33 -4.47 -4.83
N ARG A 48 9.50 -5.62 -4.17
CA ARG A 48 9.63 -6.91 -4.84
C ARG A 48 8.36 -7.28 -5.60
N GLN A 49 7.19 -7.13 -4.98
CA GLN A 49 5.90 -7.38 -5.63
C GLN A 49 5.70 -6.50 -6.87
N LYS A 50 6.02 -5.19 -6.80
CA LYS A 50 5.94 -4.30 -7.98
C LYS A 50 6.82 -4.79 -9.13
N ILE A 51 8.03 -5.30 -8.85
CA ILE A 51 8.93 -5.86 -9.86
C ILE A 51 8.40 -7.16 -10.45
N GLU A 52 7.80 -8.02 -9.64
CA GLU A 52 7.23 -9.29 -10.12
C GLU A 52 6.01 -9.04 -11.02
N LEU A 53 5.11 -8.15 -10.58
CA LEU A 53 3.84 -7.87 -11.25
C LEU A 53 3.99 -7.00 -12.50
N VAL A 54 5.07 -6.22 -12.66
CA VAL A 54 5.26 -5.38 -13.86
C VAL A 54 5.26 -6.20 -15.15
N ASN A 55 5.75 -7.45 -15.09
CA ASN A 55 5.79 -8.37 -16.23
C ASN A 55 4.41 -8.95 -16.57
N LEU A 56 3.45 -8.86 -15.64
CA LEU A 56 2.07 -9.28 -15.85
C LEU A 56 1.19 -8.15 -16.38
N VAL A 57 1.71 -6.91 -16.45
CA VAL A 57 0.98 -5.79 -17.04
C VAL A 57 0.85 -6.03 -18.55
N PRO A 58 -0.36 -6.19 -19.11
CA PRO A 58 -0.53 -6.50 -20.51
C PRO A 58 -0.08 -5.34 -21.39
N THR A 59 0.47 -5.63 -22.57
CA THR A 59 0.91 -4.59 -23.50
C THR A 59 -0.25 -3.68 -23.91
N GLU A 60 0.03 -2.39 -24.06
CA GLU A 60 -0.98 -1.43 -24.50
C GLU A 60 -1.40 -1.71 -25.95
N PRO A 61 -2.70 -1.90 -26.25
CA PRO A 61 -3.17 -2.18 -27.60
C PRO A 61 -3.05 -0.95 -28.52
N SER A 62 -3.11 -1.23 -29.82
CA SER A 62 -3.08 -0.20 -30.86
C SER A 62 -4.23 0.81 -30.67
N PRO A 63 -4.01 2.11 -30.93
CA PRO A 63 -5.09 3.09 -30.94
C PRO A 63 -6.17 2.80 -32.01
N THR A 64 -5.86 2.01 -33.04
CA THR A 64 -6.80 1.61 -34.08
C THR A 64 -7.51 0.28 -33.79
N ASP A 65 -7.20 -0.35 -32.64
CA ASP A 65 -7.82 -1.62 -32.27
C ASP A 65 -9.30 -1.38 -31.91
N PRO A 66 -10.25 -2.07 -32.57
CA PRO A 66 -11.68 -1.88 -32.33
C PRO A 66 -12.09 -2.26 -30.90
N GLU A 67 -11.37 -3.20 -30.28
CA GLU A 67 -11.61 -3.70 -28.92
C GLU A 67 -10.83 -2.94 -27.85
N ALA A 68 -10.05 -1.91 -28.22
CA ALA A 68 -9.39 -1.07 -27.25
C ALA A 68 -10.38 -0.17 -26.49
N VAL A 69 -10.17 -0.11 -25.18
CA VAL A 69 -10.82 0.76 -24.22
C VAL A 69 -9.77 1.71 -23.67
N CYS A 70 -9.95 3.02 -23.88
CA CYS A 70 -9.11 4.03 -23.23
C CYS A 70 -9.63 4.29 -21.82
N VAL A 71 -8.76 4.12 -20.83
CA VAL A 71 -9.04 4.33 -19.41
C VAL A 71 -8.16 5.46 -18.89
N VAL A 72 -8.78 6.35 -18.13
CA VAL A 72 -8.15 7.51 -17.53
C VAL A 72 -8.16 7.34 -16.02
N PHE A 73 -7.00 7.33 -15.39
CA PHE A 73 -6.86 7.26 -13.94
C PHE A 73 -6.57 8.65 -13.38
N LYS A 74 -7.39 9.08 -12.43
CA LYS A 74 -7.13 10.25 -11.59
C LYS A 74 -6.42 9.80 -10.33
N MET A 75 -5.18 10.22 -10.18
CA MET A 75 -4.29 9.81 -9.08
C MET A 75 -4.51 10.69 -7.83
N PRO A 76 -4.21 10.20 -6.62
CA PRO A 76 -4.36 10.97 -5.37
C PRO A 76 -3.52 12.25 -5.34
N ASN A 77 -2.35 12.24 -5.99
CA ASN A 77 -1.47 13.39 -6.12
C ASN A 77 -2.00 14.46 -7.10
N GLY A 78 -3.17 14.26 -7.71
CA GLY A 78 -3.77 15.14 -8.71
C GLY A 78 -3.30 14.90 -10.14
N SER A 79 -2.35 13.98 -10.36
CA SER A 79 -1.90 13.60 -11.70
C SER A 79 -2.94 12.76 -12.43
N ARG A 80 -2.78 12.67 -13.75
CA ARG A 80 -3.68 11.93 -14.64
C ARG A 80 -2.86 10.98 -15.49
N LEU A 81 -3.23 9.70 -15.43
CA LEU A 81 -2.60 8.64 -16.21
C LEU A 81 -3.61 8.11 -17.22
N GLU A 82 -3.18 7.92 -18.47
CA GLU A 82 -4.03 7.36 -19.52
C GLU A 82 -3.42 6.06 -20.04
N ARG A 83 -4.26 5.05 -20.27
CA ARG A 83 -3.83 3.80 -20.89
C ARG A 83 -4.96 3.11 -21.62
N ARG A 84 -4.64 2.47 -22.74
CA ARG A 84 -5.55 1.55 -23.43
C ARG A 84 -5.44 0.12 -22.88
N PHE A 85 -6.57 -0.56 -22.84
CA PHE A 85 -6.69 -1.99 -22.53
C PHE A 85 -7.61 -2.65 -23.56
N LEU A 86 -7.50 -3.96 -23.74
CA LEU A 86 -8.51 -4.71 -24.49
C LEU A 86 -9.74 -4.92 -23.61
N GLN A 87 -10.92 -5.00 -24.23
CA GLN A 87 -12.18 -5.36 -23.55
C GLN A 87 -12.10 -6.69 -22.78
N THR A 88 -11.20 -7.59 -23.21
CA THR A 88 -10.93 -8.91 -22.63
C THR A 88 -9.92 -8.90 -21.49
N HIS A 89 -9.18 -7.80 -21.29
CA HIS A 89 -8.34 -7.65 -20.11
C HIS A 89 -9.20 -7.60 -18.85
N THR A 90 -8.60 -7.95 -17.71
CA THR A 90 -9.28 -8.14 -16.44
C THR A 90 -9.13 -6.93 -15.51
N LEU A 91 -9.91 -6.91 -14.43
CA LEU A 91 -9.71 -5.92 -13.35
C LEU A 91 -8.34 -6.08 -12.68
N GLU A 92 -7.81 -7.30 -12.62
CA GLU A 92 -6.47 -7.60 -12.14
C GLU A 92 -5.38 -6.95 -13.02
N ASP A 93 -5.55 -6.96 -14.34
CA ASP A 93 -4.64 -6.28 -15.27
C ASP A 93 -4.62 -4.76 -15.07
N VAL A 94 -5.78 -4.16 -14.84
CA VAL A 94 -5.92 -2.73 -14.52
C VAL A 94 -5.23 -2.41 -13.20
N PHE A 95 -5.41 -3.28 -12.20
CA PHE A 95 -4.74 -3.13 -10.91
C PHE A 95 -3.22 -3.23 -11.03
N HIS A 96 -2.70 -4.22 -11.75
CA HIS A 96 -1.26 -4.36 -11.97
C HIS A 96 -0.66 -3.11 -12.62
N PHE A 97 -1.35 -2.54 -13.61
CA PHE A 97 -0.90 -1.31 -14.25
C PHE A 97 -0.76 -0.16 -13.26
N VAL A 98 -1.80 0.11 -12.45
CA VAL A 98 -1.76 1.19 -11.46
C VAL A 98 -0.73 0.88 -10.38
N PHE A 99 -0.75 -0.33 -9.81
CA PHE A 99 0.13 -0.75 -8.73
C PHE A 99 1.62 -0.64 -9.07
N CYS A 100 1.99 -0.95 -10.32
CA CYS A 100 3.37 -0.85 -10.79
C CYS A 100 3.77 0.57 -11.22
N HIS A 101 2.84 1.53 -11.25
CA HIS A 101 3.15 2.90 -11.64
C HIS A 101 3.94 3.61 -10.52
N PRO A 102 5.03 4.36 -10.84
CA PRO A 102 5.86 5.02 -9.82
C PRO A 102 5.12 6.03 -8.95
N GLU A 103 4.08 6.66 -9.50
CA GLU A 103 3.24 7.63 -8.77
C GLU A 103 2.06 7.00 -8.04
N SER A 104 1.92 5.67 -8.07
CA SER A 104 0.85 4.99 -7.34
C SER A 104 1.17 4.89 -5.86
N PRO A 105 0.19 5.15 -4.97
CA PRO A 105 0.28 4.75 -3.58
C PRO A 105 0.50 3.24 -3.44
N ASP A 106 0.95 2.85 -2.26
CA ASP A 106 1.30 1.46 -1.92
C ASP A 106 0.05 0.63 -1.61
N GLU A 107 -0.90 1.22 -0.88
CA GLU A 107 -2.27 0.70 -0.74
C GLU A 107 -3.31 1.66 -1.32
N PHE A 108 -4.17 1.14 -2.21
CA PHE A 108 -5.22 1.93 -2.84
C PHE A 108 -6.44 1.12 -3.22
N GLU A 109 -7.52 1.86 -3.50
CA GLU A 109 -8.70 1.37 -4.20
C GLU A 109 -8.91 2.13 -5.51
N ILE A 110 -9.53 1.46 -6.49
CA ILE A 110 -9.91 2.05 -7.78
C ILE A 110 -11.43 2.11 -7.84
N THR A 111 -11.99 3.27 -8.21
CA THR A 111 -13.44 3.46 -8.29
C THR A 111 -13.89 4.13 -9.58
N THR A 112 -15.12 3.86 -10.01
CA THR A 112 -15.81 4.65 -11.05
C THR A 112 -16.53 5.85 -10.47
N ASN A 113 -16.88 6.81 -11.35
CA ASN A 113 -17.65 7.99 -10.97
C ASN A 113 -19.17 7.74 -10.96
N PHE A 114 -19.74 7.23 -12.06
CA PHE A 114 -21.20 7.08 -12.22
C PHE A 114 -21.58 5.84 -13.05
N PRO A 115 -22.24 4.83 -12.43
CA PRO A 115 -22.48 4.71 -10.99
C PRO A 115 -21.16 4.55 -10.23
N LYS A 116 -21.08 5.09 -9.01
CA LYS A 116 -19.90 4.93 -8.15
C LYS A 116 -19.79 3.47 -7.71
N ARG A 117 -18.73 2.79 -8.12
CA ARG A 117 -18.43 1.39 -7.79
C ARG A 117 -16.93 1.22 -7.58
N THR A 118 -16.53 0.49 -6.55
CA THR A 118 -15.15 0.07 -6.35
C THR A 118 -14.86 -1.18 -7.18
N LEU A 119 -13.75 -1.19 -7.89
CA LEU A 119 -13.30 -2.35 -8.65
C LEU A 119 -12.75 -3.39 -7.66
N ASP A 120 -13.30 -4.60 -7.69
CA ASP A 120 -12.82 -5.72 -6.87
C ASP A 120 -11.61 -6.38 -7.53
N CYS A 121 -10.47 -5.69 -7.48
CA CYS A 121 -9.22 -6.11 -8.10
C CYS A 121 -8.47 -7.20 -7.31
N LYS A 122 -8.79 -7.40 -6.02
CA LYS A 122 -8.11 -8.35 -5.14
C LYS A 122 -9.01 -9.51 -4.67
N GLY A 123 -10.32 -9.44 -4.92
CA GLY A 123 -11.30 -10.42 -4.47
C GLY A 123 -11.80 -11.33 -5.58
N ALA A 124 -13.07 -11.72 -5.48
CA ALA A 124 -13.68 -12.75 -6.31
C ALA A 124 -13.88 -12.32 -7.76
N LEU A 125 -14.00 -11.01 -8.02
CA LEU A 125 -14.29 -10.48 -9.36
C LEU A 125 -13.03 -10.06 -10.12
N LYS A 126 -11.82 -10.30 -9.58
CA LYS A 126 -10.57 -9.83 -10.19
C LYS A 126 -10.35 -10.30 -11.62
N SER A 127 -10.83 -11.49 -11.94
CA SER A 127 -10.73 -12.11 -13.27
C SER A 127 -11.87 -11.72 -14.21
N GLN A 128 -12.83 -10.91 -13.77
CA GLN A 128 -13.83 -10.34 -14.68
C GLN A 128 -13.14 -9.40 -15.65
N THR A 129 -13.58 -9.47 -16.89
CA THR A 129 -13.09 -8.61 -17.96
C THR A 129 -13.66 -7.20 -17.84
N LEU A 130 -12.99 -6.24 -18.47
CA LEU A 130 -13.49 -4.86 -18.56
C LEU A 130 -14.88 -4.81 -19.19
N SER A 131 -15.13 -5.68 -20.18
CA SER A 131 -16.43 -5.79 -20.85
C SER A 131 -17.55 -6.29 -19.94
N GLU A 132 -17.27 -7.33 -19.13
CA GLU A 132 -18.23 -7.91 -18.19
C GLU A 132 -18.57 -6.94 -17.06
N TRP A 133 -17.56 -6.20 -16.58
CA TRP A 133 -17.77 -5.20 -15.54
C TRP A 133 -18.48 -3.94 -16.07
N GLY A 134 -18.47 -3.75 -17.39
CA GLY A 134 -19.15 -2.68 -18.10
C GLY A 134 -18.31 -1.42 -18.30
N LEU A 135 -16.98 -1.51 -18.21
CA LEU A 135 -16.09 -0.41 -18.59
C LEU A 135 -16.04 -0.30 -20.11
N ARG A 136 -16.57 0.80 -20.64
CA ARG A 136 -16.63 1.08 -22.09
C ARG A 136 -15.60 2.13 -22.50
N LYS A 137 -15.62 2.57 -23.76
CA LYS A 137 -14.65 3.52 -24.29
C LYS A 137 -14.68 4.85 -23.53
N GLY A 138 -13.54 5.27 -22.98
CA GLY A 138 -13.36 6.59 -22.36
C GLY A 138 -13.70 6.67 -20.87
N GLU A 139 -13.58 5.57 -20.13
CA GLU A 139 -13.87 5.54 -18.70
C GLU A 139 -12.86 6.32 -17.86
N VAL A 140 -13.36 7.02 -16.85
CA VAL A 140 -12.54 7.72 -15.86
C VAL A 140 -12.64 6.97 -14.54
N LEU A 141 -11.51 6.45 -14.10
CA LEU A 141 -11.32 5.80 -12.82
C LEU A 141 -10.60 6.72 -11.84
N PHE A 142 -10.91 6.59 -10.57
CA PHE A 142 -10.33 7.36 -9.48
C PHE A 142 -9.56 6.41 -8.60
N VAL A 143 -8.30 6.72 -8.35
CA VAL A 143 -7.44 6.00 -7.42
C VAL A 143 -7.50 6.75 -6.09
N TYR A 144 -7.86 6.05 -5.02
CA TYR A 144 -7.83 6.58 -3.66
C TYR A 144 -6.72 5.90 -2.87
N ASP A 145 -5.86 6.72 -2.26
CA ASP A 145 -4.84 6.27 -1.32
C ASP A 145 -5.52 5.86 -0.01
N LEU A 146 -5.21 4.68 0.50
CA LEU A 146 -5.77 4.14 1.75
C LEU A 146 -4.87 4.43 2.96
N GLU A 147 -3.68 4.97 2.75
CA GLU A 147 -2.68 5.27 3.79
C GLU A 147 -2.54 6.78 4.06
N SER A 148 -3.16 7.63 3.25
CA SER A 148 -3.13 9.09 3.35
C SER A 148 -4.01 9.69 4.44
#